data_AF-A0A7J3DMI0-F1
#
_entry.id   AF-A0A7J3DMI0-F1
#
_cell.length_a   1.000
_cell.length_b   1.000
_cell.length_c   1.000
_cell.angle_alpha   90.00
_cell.angle_beta   90.00
_cell.angle_gamma   90.00
#
_symmetry.space_group_name_H-M   'P 1'
#
loop_
_entity.id
_entity.type
_entity.pdbx_description
1 polymer ?
#
loop_
_entity_poly.entity_id
_entity_poly.type
_entity_poly.pdbx_seq_one_letter_code
_entity_poly.pdbx_strand_id
1 'polypeptide(L)'
;MAEDEEIVQLKKRINEIQKELKEKERIISELRAKVGSASLFEFSEKGLRLQLYKTLLKKYAPLINERETKTVGEIKGLINKDDLTVQSLVEQFKPEGYKYEKHFLYAAKKAFEFLKREVKYVKPDIDLNFWLSPSEMLSSKVADDEDIAVFLCSLLFALGNENASVTIVELEDMSTHAFVIFEYGQKSYFLDATQDHEFEQYCGEATELFQKYNFNGLRIKRLLYKFNHFEYRQFIE
;
A
#
# COMPACT_ATOMS: atom_id res chain seq x y z
N MET A 1 -41.83 -56.44 24.84
CA MET A 1 -42.74 -56.01 23.74
C MET A 1 -43.03 -54.51 23.80
N ALA A 2 -43.46 -53.94 24.94
CA ALA A 2 -43.68 -52.47 25.04
C ALA A 2 -42.38 -51.63 24.97
N GLU A 3 -41.28 -52.10 25.59
CA GLU A 3 -39.98 -51.40 25.56
C GLU A 3 -39.35 -51.37 24.15
N ASP A 4 -39.56 -52.40 23.33
CA ASP A 4 -39.03 -52.44 21.96
C ASP A 4 -39.74 -51.45 21.03
N GLU A 5 -41.05 -51.21 21.22
CA GLU A 5 -41.80 -50.21 20.46
C GLU A 5 -41.39 -48.78 20.82
N GLU A 6 -41.11 -48.52 22.10
CA GLU A 6 -40.63 -47.21 22.58
C GLU A 6 -39.22 -46.90 22.02
N ILE A 7 -38.32 -47.88 22.00
CA ILE A 7 -36.99 -47.75 21.40
C ILE A 7 -37.08 -47.46 19.90
N VAL A 8 -38.01 -48.10 19.18
CA VAL A 8 -38.23 -47.87 17.75
C VAL A 8 -38.77 -46.46 17.49
N GLN A 9 -39.72 -45.99 18.31
CA GLN A 9 -40.24 -44.62 18.20
C GLN A 9 -39.17 -43.56 18.50
N LEU A 10 -38.34 -43.78 19.51
CA LEU A 10 -37.23 -42.88 19.84
C LEU A 10 -36.20 -42.79 18.71
N LYS A 11 -35.82 -43.93 18.10
CA LYS A 11 -34.92 -43.96 16.95
C LYS A 11 -35.48 -43.20 15.74
N LYS A 12 -36.78 -43.34 15.48
CA LYS A 12 -37.45 -42.60 14.40
C LYS A 12 -37.40 -41.09 14.65
N ARG A 13 -37.66 -40.67 15.89
CA ARG A 13 -37.62 -39.26 16.28
C ARG A 13 -36.22 -38.66 16.24
N ILE A 14 -35.19 -39.44 16.63
CA ILE A 14 -33.78 -39.03 16.49
C ILE A 14 -33.43 -38.81 15.02
N ASN A 15 -33.85 -39.71 14.12
CA ASN A 15 -33.59 -39.55 12.68
C ASN A 15 -34.29 -38.33 12.08
N GLU A 16 -35.52 -38.04 12.51
CA GLU A 16 -36.25 -36.83 12.09
C GLU A 16 -35.53 -35.56 12.56
N ILE A 17 -35.11 -35.52 13.84
CA ILE A 17 -34.35 -34.39 14.40
C ILE A 17 -33.01 -34.21 13.69
N GLN A 18 -32.29 -35.29 13.39
CA GLN A 18 -31.03 -35.23 12.64
C GLN A 18 -31.21 -34.69 11.23
N LYS A 19 -32.31 -35.06 10.57
CA LYS A 19 -32.64 -34.55 9.24
C LYS A 19 -32.97 -33.06 9.28
N GLU A 20 -33.76 -32.62 10.27
CA GLU A 20 -34.05 -31.20 10.47
C GLU A 20 -32.81 -30.37 10.82
N LEU A 21 -31.91 -30.92 11.66
CA LEU A 21 -30.66 -30.25 12.02
C LEU A 21 -29.80 -30.01 10.77
N LYS A 22 -29.63 -31.03 9.94
CA LYS A 22 -28.84 -30.95 8.71
C LYS A 22 -29.41 -29.94 7.70
N GLU A 23 -30.74 -29.84 7.64
CA GLU A 23 -31.41 -28.86 6.79
C GLU A 23 -31.25 -27.42 7.31
N LYS A 24 -31.36 -27.22 8.63
CA LYS A 24 -31.08 -25.92 9.26
C LYS A 24 -29.62 -25.50 9.11
N GLU A 25 -28.67 -26.43 9.22
CA GLU A 25 -27.25 -26.16 8.97
C GLU A 25 -26.98 -25.74 7.52
N ARG A 26 -27.67 -26.36 6.54
CA ARG A 26 -27.61 -25.94 5.13
C ARG A 26 -28.18 -24.54 4.94
N ILE A 27 -29.33 -24.23 5.54
CA ILE A 27 -29.92 -22.88 5.47
C ILE A 27 -28.98 -21.85 6.11
N ILE A 28 -28.35 -22.17 7.24
CA ILE A 28 -27.37 -21.29 7.89
C ILE A 28 -26.13 -21.08 7.01
N SER A 29 -25.63 -22.11 6.32
CA SER A 29 -24.49 -21.95 5.43
C SER A 29 -24.83 -21.13 4.18
N GLU A 30 -26.01 -21.33 3.60
CA GLU A 30 -26.54 -20.53 2.48
C GLU A 30 -26.79 -19.08 2.89
N LEU A 31 -27.33 -18.85 4.09
CA LEU A 31 -27.53 -17.51 4.64
C LEU A 31 -26.19 -16.84 4.97
N ARG A 32 -25.20 -17.56 5.50
CA ARG A 32 -23.85 -17.01 5.72
C ARG A 32 -23.13 -16.67 4.41
N ALA A 33 -23.35 -17.46 3.36
CA ALA A 33 -22.83 -17.18 2.03
C ALA A 33 -23.52 -15.97 1.37
N LYS A 34 -24.83 -15.78 1.60
CA LYS A 34 -25.60 -14.63 1.09
C LYS A 34 -25.42 -13.35 1.91
N VAL A 35 -25.27 -13.48 3.22
CA VAL A 35 -24.97 -12.40 4.17
C VAL A 35 -23.45 -12.23 4.27
N GLY A 36 -22.76 -12.35 3.13
CA GLY A 36 -21.35 -12.01 3.04
C GLY A 36 -21.12 -10.67 3.75
N SER A 37 -20.12 -10.63 4.63
CA SER A 37 -19.82 -9.54 5.57
C SER A 37 -19.85 -8.13 4.98
N ALA A 38 -19.74 -8.00 3.65
CA ALA A 38 -19.94 -6.78 2.89
C ALA A 38 -21.34 -6.16 3.07
N SER A 39 -22.45 -6.93 3.03
CA SER A 39 -23.79 -6.33 3.10
C SER A 39 -24.12 -5.81 4.50
N LEU A 40 -23.70 -6.52 5.55
CA LEU A 40 -23.86 -6.04 6.93
C LEU A 40 -22.99 -4.83 7.24
N PHE A 41 -21.78 -4.74 6.65
CA PHE A 41 -20.93 -3.58 6.80
C PHE A 41 -21.52 -2.36 6.07
N GLU A 42 -21.97 -2.51 4.83
CA GLU A 42 -22.55 -1.42 4.02
C GLU A 42 -23.76 -0.77 4.70
N PHE A 43 -24.64 -1.56 5.32
CA PHE A 43 -25.79 -1.04 6.08
C PHE A 43 -25.48 -0.75 7.55
N SER A 44 -24.27 -1.02 8.03
CA SER A 44 -23.85 -0.56 9.35
C SER A 44 -23.69 0.96 9.36
N GLU A 45 -23.79 1.58 10.53
CA GLU A 45 -23.54 3.01 10.68
C GLU A 45 -22.17 3.43 10.11
N LYS A 46 -21.14 2.57 10.26
CA LYS A 46 -19.81 2.81 9.69
C LYS A 46 -19.81 2.77 8.16
N GLY A 47 -20.51 1.82 7.56
CA GLY A 47 -20.65 1.72 6.10
C GLY A 47 -21.43 2.89 5.52
N LEU A 48 -22.54 3.27 6.15
CA LEU A 48 -23.33 4.45 5.75
C LEU A 48 -22.52 5.75 5.87
N ARG A 49 -21.73 5.91 6.95
CA ARG A 49 -20.81 7.04 7.10
C ARG A 49 -19.73 7.05 6.02
N LEU A 50 -19.12 5.90 5.72
CA LEU A 50 -18.13 5.79 4.64
C LEU A 50 -18.75 6.16 3.29
N GLN A 51 -19.96 5.69 2.99
CA GLN A 51 -20.68 6.04 1.77
C GLN A 51 -20.95 7.54 1.68
N LEU A 52 -21.39 8.16 2.79
CA LEU A 52 -21.57 9.61 2.86
C LEU A 52 -20.26 10.36 2.60
N TYR A 53 -19.15 9.94 3.21
CA TYR A 53 -17.84 10.54 2.99
C TYR A 53 -17.38 10.41 1.54
N LYS A 54 -17.53 9.23 0.93
CA LYS A 54 -17.24 9.03 -0.51
C LYS A 54 -18.08 9.96 -1.39
N THR A 55 -19.37 10.12 -1.09
CA THR A 55 -20.25 11.03 -1.84
C THR A 55 -19.82 12.50 -1.70
N LEU A 56 -19.47 12.94 -0.49
CA LEU A 56 -19.01 14.31 -0.26
C LEU A 56 -17.67 14.56 -0.95
N LEU A 57 -16.71 13.64 -0.81
CA LEU A 57 -15.40 13.72 -1.46
C LEU A 57 -15.54 13.79 -2.99
N LYS A 58 -16.37 12.93 -3.59
CA LYS A 58 -16.67 13.00 -5.04
C LYS A 58 -17.33 14.32 -5.45
N LYS A 59 -18.25 14.84 -4.64
CA LYS A 59 -18.91 16.13 -4.90
C LYS A 59 -17.92 17.30 -4.92
N TYR A 60 -16.90 17.27 -4.06
CA TYR A 60 -15.91 18.34 -3.94
C TYR A 60 -14.59 18.04 -4.66
N ALA A 61 -14.45 16.88 -5.31
CA ALA A 61 -13.23 16.46 -5.98
C ALA A 61 -12.68 17.50 -6.98
N PRO A 62 -13.50 18.18 -7.81
CA PRO A 62 -12.97 19.22 -8.70
C PRO A 62 -12.24 20.35 -7.95
N LEU A 63 -12.79 20.80 -6.82
CA LEU A 63 -12.20 21.87 -6.01
C LEU A 63 -10.95 21.40 -5.26
N ILE A 64 -10.95 20.16 -4.76
CA ILE A 64 -9.79 19.56 -4.09
C ILE A 64 -8.66 19.42 -5.12
N ASN A 65 -8.95 18.83 -6.28
CA ASN A 65 -7.97 18.59 -7.32
C ASN A 65 -7.35 19.88 -7.84
N GLU A 66 -8.14 20.94 -8.05
CA GLU A 66 -7.62 22.26 -8.44
C GLU A 66 -6.59 22.81 -7.43
N ARG A 67 -6.78 22.54 -6.14
CA ARG A 67 -5.87 23.00 -5.07
C ARG A 67 -4.68 22.08 -4.83
N GLU A 68 -4.85 20.78 -5.10
CA GLU A 68 -3.83 19.76 -4.88
C GLU A 68 -2.97 19.48 -6.13
N THR A 69 -3.34 20.04 -7.28
CA THR A 69 -2.48 20.02 -8.47
C THR A 69 -1.20 20.79 -8.20
N LYS A 70 -0.07 20.10 -8.33
CA LYS A 70 1.27 20.66 -8.13
C LYS A 70 1.97 20.90 -9.46
N THR A 71 2.73 21.98 -9.52
CA THR A 71 3.74 22.22 -10.56
C THR A 71 4.90 21.25 -10.40
N VAL A 72 5.72 21.10 -11.45
CA VAL A 72 6.95 20.29 -11.42
C VAL A 72 7.88 20.69 -10.26
N GLY A 73 8.00 22.00 -9.98
CA GLY A 73 8.82 22.49 -8.87
C GLY A 73 8.29 22.03 -7.51
N GLU A 74 6.97 22.06 -7.33
CA GLU A 74 6.31 21.61 -6.11
C GLU A 74 6.41 20.09 -5.94
N ILE A 75 6.24 19.31 -7.03
CA ILE A 75 6.41 17.85 -7.01
C ILE A 75 7.82 17.46 -6.54
N LYS A 76 8.86 18.11 -7.10
CA LYS A 76 10.24 17.90 -6.64
C LYS A 76 10.43 18.30 -5.18
N GLY A 77 9.75 19.37 -4.76
CA GLY A 77 9.77 19.87 -3.38
C GLY A 77 9.14 18.94 -2.34
N LEU A 78 8.33 17.96 -2.76
CA LEU A 78 7.81 16.92 -1.88
C LEU A 78 8.93 16.04 -1.32
N ILE A 79 10.02 15.89 -2.07
CA ILE A 79 11.21 15.17 -1.61
C ILE A 79 12.06 16.14 -0.80
N ASN A 80 11.85 16.12 0.51
CA ASN A 80 12.43 17.09 1.42
C ASN A 80 13.24 16.40 2.51
N LYS A 81 14.56 16.53 2.44
CA LYS A 81 15.45 16.06 3.50
C LYS A 81 15.34 16.88 4.78
N ASP A 82 14.97 18.16 4.70
CA ASP A 82 14.96 19.07 5.85
C ASP A 82 13.64 19.00 6.66
N ASP A 83 12.71 18.12 6.27
CA ASP A 83 11.51 17.83 7.04
C ASP A 83 11.87 17.25 8.42
N LEU A 84 11.26 17.78 9.49
CA LEU A 84 11.58 17.42 10.87
C LEU A 84 11.26 15.95 11.20
N THR A 85 10.20 15.40 10.61
CA THR A 85 9.84 13.99 10.77
C THR A 85 10.86 13.10 10.06
N VAL A 86 11.27 13.47 8.85
CA VAL A 86 12.33 12.78 8.08
C VAL A 86 13.64 12.79 8.87
N GLN A 87 14.08 13.95 9.37
CA GLN A 87 15.32 14.08 10.16
C GLN A 87 15.27 13.24 11.43
N SER A 88 14.17 13.29 12.18
CA SER A 88 14.01 12.51 13.41
C SER A 88 14.08 11.00 13.18
N LEU A 89 13.52 10.50 12.07
CA LEU A 89 13.60 9.07 11.72
C LEU A 89 15.01 8.69 11.26
N VAL A 90 15.64 9.51 10.43
CA VAL A 90 16.97 9.25 9.90
C VAL A 90 18.00 9.11 11.03
N GLU A 91 17.93 9.94 12.06
CA GLU A 91 18.82 9.82 13.23
C GLU A 91 18.63 8.50 13.99
N GLN A 92 17.43 7.90 13.97
CA GLN A 92 17.20 6.57 14.57
C GLN A 92 17.76 5.43 13.70
N PHE A 93 17.87 5.65 12.38
CA PHE A 93 18.35 4.63 11.45
C PHE A 93 19.89 4.62 11.34
N LYS A 94 20.52 5.79 11.49
CA LYS A 94 21.98 5.96 11.46
C LYS A 94 22.64 5.27 12.67
N PRO A 95 23.66 4.41 12.47
CA PRO A 95 24.57 4.06 13.54
C PRO A 95 25.43 5.27 13.96
N GLU A 96 26.00 5.20 15.16
CA GLU A 96 26.97 6.18 15.65
C GLU A 96 28.16 6.31 14.68
N GLY A 97 28.56 7.56 14.38
CA GLY A 97 29.64 7.82 13.43
C GLY A 97 29.30 7.43 11.98
N TYR A 98 28.06 7.64 11.56
CA TYR A 98 27.56 7.36 10.21
C TYR A 98 28.54 7.79 9.10
N LYS A 99 28.83 6.86 8.17
CA LYS A 99 29.62 7.09 6.95
C LYS A 99 28.84 6.50 5.80
N TYR A 100 28.57 7.30 4.79
CA TYR A 100 27.71 6.93 3.67
C TYR A 100 28.19 5.62 3.02
N GLU A 101 29.48 5.51 2.71
CA GLU A 101 30.09 4.40 1.98
C GLU A 101 30.07 3.06 2.74
N LYS A 102 29.81 3.10 4.05
CA LYS A 102 29.80 1.91 4.91
C LYS A 102 28.41 1.58 5.44
N HIS A 103 27.62 2.60 5.74
CA HIS A 103 26.42 2.46 6.57
C HIS A 103 25.13 2.78 5.80
N PHE A 104 25.21 3.37 4.61
CA PHE A 104 24.01 3.79 3.87
C PHE A 104 23.04 2.64 3.64
N LEU A 105 23.47 1.52 3.04
CA LEU A 105 22.58 0.39 2.75
C LEU A 105 21.90 -0.17 4.00
N TYR A 106 22.61 -0.21 5.14
CA TYR A 106 22.04 -0.64 6.40
C TYR A 106 20.95 0.31 6.91
N ALA A 107 21.21 1.62 6.86
CA ALA A 107 20.23 2.63 7.27
C ALA A 107 19.04 2.72 6.30
N ALA A 108 19.29 2.58 5.00
CA ALA A 108 18.28 2.51 3.95
C ALA A 108 17.35 1.31 4.14
N LYS A 109 17.91 0.13 4.48
CA LYS A 109 17.14 -1.05 4.82
C LYS A 109 16.23 -0.81 6.03
N LYS A 110 16.75 -0.17 7.09
CA LYS A 110 15.91 0.20 8.24
C LYS A 110 14.76 1.14 7.86
N ALA A 111 15.02 2.14 7.02
CA ALA A 111 14.01 3.08 6.55
C ALA A 111 12.91 2.37 5.74
N PHE A 112 13.31 1.50 4.82
CA PHE A 112 12.40 0.68 4.03
C PHE A 112 11.51 -0.23 4.90
N GLU A 113 12.12 -1.02 5.78
CA GLU A 113 11.39 -1.93 6.68
C GLU A 113 10.50 -1.18 7.68
N PHE A 114 10.92 0.02 8.10
CA PHE A 114 10.10 0.88 8.94
C PHE A 114 8.83 1.30 8.20
N LEU A 115 8.93 1.85 6.99
CA LEU A 115 7.75 2.31 6.25
C LEU A 115 6.79 1.16 5.93
N LYS A 116 7.32 0.03 5.47
CA LYS A 116 6.55 -1.19 5.19
C LYS A 116 5.74 -1.67 6.41
N ARG A 117 6.29 -1.51 7.62
CA ARG A 117 5.61 -1.89 8.87
C ARG A 117 4.63 -0.83 9.36
N GLU A 118 4.99 0.44 9.28
CA GLU A 118 4.27 1.53 9.93
C GLU A 118 3.18 2.16 9.07
N VAL A 119 3.25 2.04 7.75
CA VAL A 119 2.30 2.68 6.83
C VAL A 119 1.64 1.63 5.95
N LYS A 120 0.32 1.54 6.01
CA LYS A 120 -0.45 0.63 5.16
C LYS A 120 -0.75 1.29 3.82
N TYR A 121 -0.37 0.62 2.75
CA TYR A 121 -0.78 0.98 1.40
C TYR A 121 -2.29 0.85 1.22
N VAL A 122 -2.92 1.90 0.72
CA VAL A 122 -4.33 1.91 0.31
C VAL A 122 -4.44 2.67 -1.02
N LYS A 123 -4.82 1.96 -2.09
CA LYS A 123 -5.17 2.62 -3.36
C LYS A 123 -6.53 3.30 -3.23
N PRO A 124 -6.64 4.62 -3.42
CA PRO A 124 -7.91 5.33 -3.40
C PRO A 124 -8.85 4.82 -4.51
N ASP A 125 -10.14 4.69 -4.22
CA ASP A 125 -11.18 4.38 -5.21
C ASP A 125 -11.92 5.64 -5.71
N ILE A 126 -11.28 6.80 -5.58
CA ILE A 126 -11.79 8.12 -5.94
C ILE A 126 -10.67 8.88 -6.66
N ASP A 127 -11.01 9.53 -7.77
CA ASP A 127 -10.11 10.41 -8.53
C ASP A 127 -9.86 11.73 -7.78
N LEU A 128 -9.04 11.66 -6.74
CA LEU A 128 -8.59 12.78 -5.93
C LEU A 128 -7.07 12.89 -5.98
N ASN A 129 -6.59 14.08 -6.31
CA ASN A 129 -5.19 14.44 -6.08
C ASN A 129 -5.06 14.80 -4.60
N PHE A 130 -4.08 14.23 -3.92
CA PHE A 130 -3.67 14.61 -2.57
C PHE A 130 -2.20 14.23 -2.40
N TRP A 131 -1.56 14.84 -1.41
CA TRP A 131 -0.19 14.54 -1.04
C TRP A 131 -0.07 14.60 0.47
N LEU A 132 0.19 13.47 1.10
CA LEU A 132 0.36 13.43 2.55
C LEU A 132 1.80 13.80 2.92
N SER A 133 1.93 14.64 3.94
CA SER A 133 3.23 14.87 4.57
C SER A 133 3.71 13.63 5.34
N PRO A 134 5.02 13.49 5.59
CA PRO A 134 5.56 12.48 6.50
C PRO A 134 4.82 12.40 7.85
N SER A 135 4.48 13.56 8.42
CA SER A 135 3.76 13.63 9.70
C SER A 135 2.33 13.09 9.62
N GLU A 136 1.61 13.38 8.53
CA GLU A 136 0.25 12.92 8.30
C GLU A 136 0.23 11.40 8.07
N MET A 137 1.15 10.87 7.28
CA MET A 137 1.30 9.43 7.06
C MET A 137 1.58 8.66 8.36
N LEU A 138 2.48 9.17 9.21
CA LEU A 138 2.77 8.51 10.49
C LEU A 138 1.60 8.60 11.47
N SER A 139 0.83 9.68 11.44
CA SER A 139 -0.34 9.85 12.32
C SER A 139 -1.51 8.95 11.90
N SER A 140 -1.76 8.84 10.61
CA SER A 140 -2.89 8.10 10.03
C SER A 140 -2.58 6.63 9.77
N LYS A 141 -1.29 6.29 9.64
CA LYS A 141 -0.77 4.94 9.33
C LYS A 141 -1.28 4.39 8.00
N VAL A 142 -1.71 5.26 7.09
CA VAL A 142 -2.22 4.92 5.76
C VAL A 142 -1.72 5.94 4.73
N ALA A 143 -1.45 5.47 3.52
CA ALA A 143 -1.01 6.29 2.39
C ALA A 143 -1.17 5.50 1.08
N ASP A 144 -1.11 6.19 -0.06
CA ASP A 144 -0.99 5.53 -1.35
C ASP A 144 0.49 5.26 -1.72
N ASP A 145 0.72 4.73 -2.91
CA ASP A 145 2.05 4.34 -3.38
C ASP A 145 2.93 5.56 -3.69
N GLU A 146 2.36 6.65 -4.17
CA GLU A 146 3.09 7.89 -4.48
C GLU A 146 3.60 8.55 -3.18
N ASP A 147 2.74 8.72 -2.19
CA ASP A 147 3.08 9.25 -0.87
C ASP A 147 4.17 8.41 -0.18
N ILE A 148 4.01 7.07 -0.19
CA ILE A 148 4.98 6.15 0.40
C ILE A 148 6.34 6.25 -0.32
N ALA A 149 6.33 6.32 -1.65
CA ALA A 149 7.56 6.45 -2.43
C ALA A 149 8.25 7.79 -2.18
N VAL A 150 7.50 8.90 -2.11
CA VAL A 150 8.02 10.24 -1.77
C VAL A 150 8.64 10.26 -0.38
N PHE A 151 7.99 9.65 0.62
CA PHE A 151 8.52 9.57 1.96
C PHE A 151 9.82 8.75 2.02
N LEU A 152 9.81 7.56 1.41
CA LEU A 152 10.99 6.71 1.34
C LEU A 152 12.14 7.45 0.62
N CYS A 153 11.86 8.11 -0.50
CA CYS A 153 12.85 8.88 -1.24
C CYS A 153 13.42 10.02 -0.40
N SER A 154 12.60 10.70 0.41
CA SER A 154 13.05 11.75 1.34
C SER A 154 13.98 11.21 2.42
N LEU A 155 13.67 10.03 2.98
CA LEU A 155 14.53 9.35 3.96
C LEU A 155 15.88 8.97 3.33
N LEU A 156 15.89 8.42 2.11
CA LEU A 156 17.13 8.06 1.42
C LEU A 156 17.96 9.30 1.08
N PHE A 157 17.31 10.39 0.66
CA PHE A 157 17.98 11.66 0.38
C PHE A 157 18.61 12.24 1.65
N ALA A 158 17.90 12.23 2.78
CA ALA A 158 18.44 12.64 4.08
C ALA A 158 19.55 11.72 4.61
N LEU A 159 19.61 10.46 4.17
CA LEU A 159 20.73 9.54 4.42
C LEU A 159 21.95 9.80 3.51
N GLY A 160 21.86 10.74 2.57
CA GLY A 160 22.95 11.18 1.70
C GLY A 160 22.90 10.61 0.27
N ASN A 161 21.83 9.91 -0.10
CA ASN A 161 21.68 9.37 -1.45
C ASN A 161 20.94 10.38 -2.34
N GLU A 162 21.70 11.20 -3.06
CA GLU A 162 21.17 12.26 -3.91
C GLU A 162 20.54 11.75 -5.23
N ASN A 163 20.82 10.49 -5.59
CA ASN A 163 20.29 9.85 -6.81
C ASN A 163 19.02 9.01 -6.55
N ALA A 164 18.53 8.95 -5.32
CA ALA A 164 17.24 8.36 -5.00
C ALA A 164 16.15 9.14 -5.73
N SER A 165 15.22 8.42 -6.33
CA SER A 165 14.18 8.99 -7.18
C SER A 165 12.91 8.18 -7.09
N VAL A 166 11.78 8.89 -7.06
CA VAL A 166 10.47 8.31 -7.25
C VAL A 166 10.30 8.02 -8.73
N THR A 167 9.87 6.81 -9.06
CA THR A 167 9.58 6.36 -10.42
C THR A 167 8.13 5.92 -10.48
N ILE A 168 7.36 6.54 -11.37
CA ILE A 168 5.96 6.23 -11.62
C ILE A 168 5.88 5.49 -12.95
N VAL A 169 5.19 4.35 -12.94
CA VAL A 169 5.06 3.44 -14.08
C VAL A 169 3.60 3.16 -14.39
N GLU A 170 3.33 2.81 -15.64
CA GLU A 170 2.07 2.17 -16.02
C GLU A 170 2.30 0.66 -16.06
N LEU A 171 1.40 -0.08 -15.42
CA LEU A 171 1.39 -1.55 -15.39
C LEU A 171 0.61 -2.12 -16.59
N GLU A 172 0.68 -3.43 -16.77
CA GLU A 172 0.00 -4.14 -17.87
C GLU A 172 -1.53 -3.92 -17.90
N ASP A 173 -2.17 -3.69 -16.75
CA ASP A 173 -3.60 -3.39 -16.63
C ASP A 173 -3.94 -1.90 -16.82
N MET A 174 -2.96 -1.09 -17.23
CA MET A 174 -3.05 0.39 -17.38
C MET A 174 -3.17 1.15 -16.07
N SER A 175 -3.11 0.50 -14.91
CA SER A 175 -3.02 1.20 -13.64
C SER A 175 -1.62 1.79 -13.45
N THR A 176 -1.53 2.85 -12.66
CA THR A 176 -0.26 3.44 -12.24
C THR A 176 0.24 2.81 -10.95
N HIS A 177 1.57 2.80 -10.81
CA HIS A 177 2.25 2.42 -9.57
C HIS A 177 3.53 3.23 -9.37
N ALA A 178 3.87 3.55 -8.13
CA ALA A 178 5.06 4.31 -7.75
C ALA A 178 5.99 3.53 -6.82
N PHE A 179 7.30 3.66 -7.04
CA PHE A 179 8.33 3.07 -6.20
C PHE A 179 9.62 3.88 -6.27
N VAL A 180 10.60 3.58 -5.40
CA VAL A 180 11.87 4.30 -5.34
C VAL A 180 12.98 3.54 -6.03
N ILE A 181 13.75 4.24 -6.86
CA ILE A 181 14.99 3.73 -7.46
C ILE A 181 16.17 4.56 -6.97
N PHE A 182 17.24 3.90 -6.55
CA PHE A 182 18.53 4.53 -6.30
C PHE A 182 19.68 3.64 -6.79
N GLU A 183 20.88 4.21 -6.89
CA GLU A 183 22.10 3.47 -7.21
C GLU A 183 23.09 3.57 -6.06
N TYR A 184 23.75 2.45 -5.76
CA TYR A 184 24.82 2.39 -4.78
C TYR A 184 25.93 1.45 -5.27
N GLY A 185 27.14 2.01 -5.46
CA GLY A 185 28.21 1.32 -6.17
C GLY A 185 27.84 1.13 -7.64
N GLN A 186 27.86 -0.12 -8.13
CA GLN A 186 27.49 -0.48 -9.51
C GLN A 186 26.12 -1.17 -9.59
N LYS A 187 25.30 -1.06 -8.55
CA LYS A 187 24.00 -1.72 -8.47
C LYS A 187 22.88 -0.72 -8.33
N SER A 188 21.79 -0.99 -9.02
CA SER A 188 20.50 -0.33 -8.83
C SER A 188 19.66 -1.11 -7.82
N TYR A 189 18.83 -0.38 -7.08
CA TYR A 189 17.90 -0.93 -6.10
C TYR A 189 16.52 -0.39 -6.39
N PHE A 190 15.51 -1.27 -6.52
CA PHE A 190 14.11 -0.88 -6.62
C PHE A 190 13.46 -1.20 -5.27
N LEU A 191 12.98 -0.18 -4.57
CA LEU A 191 12.35 -0.31 -3.28
C LEU A 191 10.88 0.08 -3.38
N ASP A 192 10.02 -0.84 -3.00
CA ASP A 192 8.58 -0.69 -3.03
C ASP A 192 7.98 -1.10 -1.68
N ALA A 193 7.86 -0.13 -0.78
CA ALA A 193 7.36 -0.36 0.58
C ALA A 193 5.85 -0.66 0.63
N THR A 194 5.17 -0.74 -0.51
CA THR A 194 3.74 -1.05 -0.59
C THR A 194 3.46 -2.55 -0.72
N GLN A 195 4.48 -3.35 -1.05
CA GLN A 195 4.35 -4.80 -1.22
C GLN A 195 5.32 -5.58 -0.33
N ASP A 196 4.99 -6.85 -0.08
CA ASP A 196 5.84 -7.71 0.74
C ASP A 196 7.04 -8.24 -0.05
N HIS A 197 8.18 -7.57 0.10
CA HIS A 197 9.44 -8.02 -0.46
C HIS A 197 10.62 -7.70 0.47
N GLU A 198 11.73 -8.44 0.30
CA GLU A 198 12.99 -8.16 1.00
C GLU A 198 13.72 -6.99 0.35
N PHE A 199 14.46 -6.21 1.14
CA PHE A 199 15.23 -5.05 0.65
C PHE A 199 16.16 -5.38 -0.53
N GLU A 200 16.77 -6.57 -0.52
CA GLU A 200 17.71 -7.01 -1.57
C GLU A 200 17.03 -7.74 -2.75
N GLN A 201 15.70 -7.94 -2.73
CA GLN A 201 14.98 -8.72 -3.74
C GLN A 201 15.13 -8.16 -5.17
N TYR A 202 15.11 -6.83 -5.30
CA TYR A 202 15.26 -6.11 -6.55
C TYR A 202 16.54 -5.25 -6.53
N CYS A 203 17.68 -5.94 -6.49
CA CYS A 203 19.02 -5.35 -6.54
C CYS A 203 19.83 -5.98 -7.68
N GLY A 204 20.44 -5.17 -8.55
CA GLY A 204 21.15 -5.66 -9.73
C GLY A 204 21.34 -4.60 -10.81
N GLU A 205 21.43 -5.04 -12.07
CA GLU A 205 21.45 -4.14 -13.22
C GLU A 205 20.04 -3.57 -13.48
N ALA A 206 19.93 -2.26 -13.74
CA ALA A 206 18.64 -1.59 -13.93
C ALA A 206 17.76 -2.25 -15.01
N THR A 207 18.35 -2.67 -16.12
CA THR A 207 17.65 -3.30 -17.26
C THR A 207 16.97 -4.62 -16.84
N GLU A 208 17.68 -5.47 -16.10
CA GLU A 208 17.17 -6.73 -15.55
C GLU A 208 16.07 -6.47 -14.51
N LEU A 209 16.26 -5.45 -13.66
CA LEU A 209 15.27 -5.10 -12.64
C LEU A 209 13.95 -4.63 -13.26
N PHE A 210 13.98 -3.83 -14.32
CA PHE A 210 12.75 -3.43 -15.04
C PHE A 210 12.00 -4.62 -15.65
N GLN A 211 12.69 -5.72 -16.00
CA GLN A 211 12.07 -6.93 -16.52
C GLN A 211 11.53 -7.85 -15.40
N LYS A 212 12.23 -7.91 -14.26
CA LYS A 212 11.91 -8.78 -13.13
C LYS A 212 10.84 -8.18 -12.20
N TYR A 213 10.87 -6.86 -12.05
CA TYR A 213 9.96 -6.16 -11.14
C TYR A 213 8.51 -6.39 -11.56
N ASN A 214 7.67 -6.65 -10.57
CA ASN A 214 6.24 -6.78 -10.72
C ASN A 214 5.56 -6.27 -9.45
N PHE A 215 4.34 -5.79 -9.60
CA PHE A 215 3.49 -5.36 -8.51
C PHE A 215 2.16 -6.11 -8.63
N ASN A 216 1.79 -6.88 -7.60
CA ASN A 216 0.63 -7.78 -7.63
C ASN A 216 0.60 -8.71 -8.85
N GLY A 217 1.77 -9.17 -9.31
CA GLY A 217 1.91 -10.05 -10.48
C GLY A 217 1.87 -9.34 -11.84
N LEU A 218 1.62 -8.02 -11.87
CA LEU A 218 1.62 -7.21 -13.09
C LEU A 218 3.00 -6.64 -13.37
N ARG A 219 3.43 -6.67 -14.63
CA ARG A 219 4.73 -6.11 -15.04
C ARG A 219 4.61 -4.64 -15.41
N ILE A 220 5.78 -3.98 -15.44
CA ILE A 220 5.90 -2.62 -15.98
C ILE A 220 5.67 -2.67 -17.49
N LYS A 221 4.68 -1.92 -17.96
CA LYS A 221 4.43 -1.71 -19.38
C LYS A 221 5.27 -0.55 -19.92
N ARG A 222 5.32 0.57 -19.19
CA ARG A 222 6.12 1.76 -19.55
C ARG A 222 6.38 2.68 -18.35
N LEU A 223 7.45 3.46 -18.45
CA LEU A 223 7.75 4.54 -17.50
C LEU A 223 6.91 5.78 -17.84
N LEU A 224 6.34 6.43 -16.84
CA LEU A 224 5.60 7.69 -17.00
C LEU A 224 6.47 8.87 -16.57
N TYR A 225 6.88 8.85 -15.30
CA TYR A 225 7.61 9.93 -14.67
C TYR A 225 8.74 9.38 -13.79
N LYS A 226 9.81 10.16 -13.68
CA LYS A 226 10.87 9.93 -12.70
C LYS A 226 11.30 11.27 -12.14
N PHE A 227 11.31 11.41 -10.82
CA PHE A 227 11.72 12.65 -10.20
C PHE A 227 12.45 12.43 -8.89
N ASN A 228 13.29 13.40 -8.55
CA ASN A 228 13.89 13.56 -7.24
C ASN A 228 13.88 15.05 -6.85
N HIS A 229 14.59 15.41 -5.79
CA HIS A 229 14.69 16.81 -5.37
C HIS A 229 15.27 17.73 -6.47
N PHE A 230 16.14 17.21 -7.35
CA PHE A 230 16.90 17.98 -8.33
C PHE A 230 16.34 17.91 -9.76
N GLU A 231 15.76 16.78 -10.13
CA GLU A 231 15.36 16.46 -11.49
C GLU A 231 13.91 15.99 -11.56
N TYR A 232 13.28 16.30 -12.69
CA TYR A 232 12.00 15.73 -13.09
C TYR A 232 12.11 15.35 -14.57
N ARG A 233 11.74 14.11 -14.89
CA ARG A 233 11.75 13.56 -16.24
C ARG A 233 10.40 12.93 -16.54
N GLN A 234 9.83 13.33 -17.66
CA GLN A 234 8.62 12.75 -18.23
C GLN A 234 9.02 11.95 -19.47
N PHE A 235 8.53 10.71 -19.57
CA PHE A 235 8.89 9.78 -20.65
C PHE A 235 7.84 9.70 -21.75
N ILE A 236 6.65 10.26 -21.52
CA ILE A 236 5.51 10.21 -22.42
C ILE A 236 4.92 11.61 -22.54
N GLU A 237 4.78 12.10 -23.77
CA GLU A 237 3.96 13.28 -24.12
C GLU A 237 2.50 12.90 -24.31
#